data_AF-A0A2E1BER4-F1
#
_entry.id   AF-A0A2E1BER4-F1
#
_cell.length_a   1.000
_cell.length_b   1.000
_cell.length_c   1.000
_cell.angle_alpha   90.00
_cell.angle_beta   90.00
_cell.angle_gamma   90.00
#
_symmetry.space_group_name_H-M   'P 1'
#
loop_
_entity.id
_entity.type
_entity.pdbx_description
1 polymer ?
#
loop_
_entity_poly.entity_id
_entity_poly.type
_entity_poly.pdbx_seq_one_letter_code
_entity_poly.pdbx_strand_id
1 'polypeptide(L)' 'MNQVFGEYLKSGRLKEAWLTLNSTGWSIGEARSAALALARAADEPLFTLQMRAWVAFTLDEEEFIPDDELSTREYENYDY' A
#
# COMPACT_ATOMS: atom_id res chain seq x y z
N MET A 1 -13.68 2.47 -6.04
CA MET A 1 -12.42 2.95 -6.65
C MET A 1 -12.58 4.44 -6.97
N ASN A 2 -11.64 5.28 -6.51
CA ASN A 2 -11.73 6.74 -6.61
C ASN A 2 -11.74 7.22 -8.08
N GLN A 3 -12.71 8.07 -8.44
CA GLN A 3 -12.90 8.55 -9.81
C GLN A 3 -11.70 9.38 -10.31
N VAL A 4 -11.16 10.27 -9.48
CA VAL A 4 -10.02 11.14 -9.83
C VAL A 4 -8.76 10.32 -10.08
N PHE A 5 -8.53 9.28 -9.27
CA PHE A 5 -7.43 8.34 -9.50
C PHE A 5 -7.56 7.65 -10.86
N GLY A 6 -8.76 7.14 -11.17
CA GLY A 6 -9.02 6.45 -12.43
C GLY A 6 -8.83 7.35 -13.65
N GLU A 7 -9.19 8.63 -13.55
CA GLU A 7 -8.96 9.63 -14.59
C GLU A 7 -7.47 9.87 -14.82
N TYR A 8 -6.68 10.10 -13.76
CA TYR A 8 -5.24 10.28 -13.88
C TYR A 8 -4.54 9.04 -14.44
N LEU A 9 -4.93 7.85 -13.98
CA LEU A 9 -4.36 6.59 -14.44
C LEU A 9 -4.61 6.39 -15.95
N LYS A 10 -5.85 6.62 -16.41
CA LYS A 10 -6.23 6.50 -17.83
C LYS A 10 -5.51 7.53 -18.73
N SER A 11 -5.22 8.71 -18.20
CA SER A 11 -4.48 9.76 -18.92
C SER A 11 -2.96 9.61 -18.86
N GLY A 12 -2.41 8.55 -18.26
CA GLY A 12 -0.96 8.36 -18.10
C GLY A 12 -0.31 9.33 -17.11
N ARG A 13 -1.10 10.04 -16.31
CA ARG A 13 -0.65 11.01 -15.30
C ARG A 13 -0.31 10.27 -14.00
N LEU A 14 0.72 9.43 -14.07
CA LEU A 14 1.03 8.46 -13.00
C LEU A 14 1.46 9.13 -11.68
N LYS A 15 2.07 10.32 -11.73
CA LYS A 15 2.43 11.08 -10.53
C LYS A 15 1.19 11.57 -9.77
N GLU A 16 0.20 12.07 -10.49
CA GLU A 16 -1.06 12.52 -9.92
C GLU A 16 -1.92 11.35 -9.44
N ALA A 17 -1.88 10.22 -10.15
CA ALA A 17 -2.46 8.96 -9.67
C ALA A 17 -1.80 8.51 -8.35
N TRP A 18 -0.46 8.59 -8.23
CA TRP A 18 0.26 8.32 -6.98
C TRP A 18 -0.16 9.26 -5.85
N LEU A 19 -0.23 10.57 -6.10
CA LEU A 19 -0.67 11.55 -5.10
C LEU A 19 -2.11 11.29 -4.65
N THR A 20 -2.99 10.88 -5.57
CA THR A 20 -4.38 10.55 -5.25
C THR A 20 -4.46 9.26 -4.43
N LEU A 21 -3.64 8.25 -4.73
CA LEU A 21 -3.55 7.04 -3.91
C LEU A 21 -3.08 7.32 -2.48
N ASN A 22 -2.19 8.29 -2.30
CA ASN A 22 -1.67 8.70 -0.98
C ASN A 22 -2.55 9.75 -0.28
N SER A 23 -3.71 10.11 -0.83
CA SER A 23 -4.67 10.97 -0.14
C SER A 23 -5.47 10.18 0.90
N THR A 24 -6.21 10.87 1.76
CA THR A 24 -7.19 10.24 2.64
C THR A 24 -8.45 9.80 1.86
N GLY A 25 -9.34 9.04 2.52
CA GLY A 25 -10.67 8.68 1.99
C GLY A 25 -10.74 7.35 1.25
N TRP A 26 -9.68 6.55 1.26
CA TRP A 26 -9.66 5.21 0.70
C TRP A 26 -10.05 4.17 1.75
N SER A 27 -10.89 3.22 1.38
CA SER A 27 -10.88 1.92 2.08
C SER A 27 -9.61 1.15 1.72
N ILE A 28 -9.11 0.31 2.63
CA ILE A 28 -7.87 -0.43 2.39
C ILE A 28 -7.97 -1.34 1.16
N GLY A 29 -9.13 -1.98 0.93
CA GLY A 29 -9.37 -2.82 -0.25
C GLY A 29 -9.32 -2.02 -1.57
N GLU A 30 -9.83 -0.80 -1.58
CA GLU A 30 -9.73 0.09 -2.74
C GLU A 30 -8.30 0.56 -2.97
N ALA A 31 -7.57 0.89 -1.90
CA ALA A 31 -6.17 1.30 -1.98
C ALA A 31 -5.27 0.16 -2.50
N ARG A 32 -5.49 -1.10 -2.06
CA ARG A 32 -4.81 -2.28 -2.61
C ARG A 32 -5.03 -2.42 -4.11
N SER A 33 -6.28 -2.32 -4.55
CA SER A 33 -6.64 -2.42 -5.97
C SER A 33 -6.00 -1.30 -6.79
N ALA A 34 -5.99 -0.07 -6.28
CA ALA A 34 -5.39 1.08 -6.93
C ALA A 34 -3.85 0.99 -6.98
N ALA A 35 -3.20 0.50 -5.93
CA ALA A 35 -1.74 0.28 -5.90
C ALA A 35 -1.30 -0.71 -6.98
N LEU A 36 -2.02 -1.83 -7.15
CA LEU A 36 -1.73 -2.81 -8.21
C LEU A 36 -1.99 -2.25 -9.60
N ALA A 37 -3.06 -1.46 -9.77
CA ALA A 37 -3.36 -0.82 -11.05
C ALA A 37 -2.29 0.20 -11.44
N LEU A 38 -1.81 0.99 -10.47
CA LEU A 38 -0.73 1.96 -10.68
C LEU A 38 0.60 1.27 -10.97
N ALA A 39 0.93 0.20 -10.25
CA ALA A 39 2.13 -0.60 -10.51
C ALA A 39 2.15 -1.14 -11.95
N ARG A 40 1.04 -1.71 -12.39
CA ARG A 40 0.88 -2.21 -13.76
C ARG A 40 1.03 -1.12 -14.81
N ALA A 41 0.51 0.09 -14.54
CA ALA A 41 0.61 1.21 -15.47
C ALA A 41 2.01 1.84 -15.52
N ALA A 42 2.75 1.80 -14.41
CA ALA A 42 4.11 2.31 -14.32
C ALA A 42 5.13 1.38 -14.99
N ASP A 43 4.87 0.06 -14.99
CA ASP A 43 5.74 -0.98 -15.57
C ASP A 43 7.20 -0.93 -15.05
N GLU A 44 7.39 -0.39 -13.83
CA GLU A 44 8.67 -0.31 -13.16
C GLU A 44 8.85 -1.50 -12.21
N PRO A 45 9.87 -2.37 -12.38
CA PRO A 45 9.99 -3.62 -11.63
C PRO A 45 10.08 -3.43 -10.11
N LEU A 46 10.89 -2.48 -9.64
CA LEU A 46 11.06 -2.20 -8.21
C LEU A 46 9.80 -1.61 -7.59
N PHE A 47 9.14 -0.69 -8.32
CA PHE A 47 7.88 -0.13 -7.87
C PHE A 47 6.78 -1.20 -7.78
N THR A 48 6.74 -2.10 -8.76
CA THR A 48 5.81 -3.23 -8.77
C THR A 48 6.05 -4.17 -7.59
N LEU A 49 7.31 -4.47 -7.28
CA LEU A 49 7.66 -5.28 -6.11
C LEU A 49 7.19 -4.60 -4.81
N GLN A 50 7.47 -3.30 -4.66
CA GLN A 50 7.06 -2.52 -3.49
C GLN A 50 5.53 -2.51 -3.30
N MET A 51 4.77 -2.24 -4.36
CA MET A 51 3.30 -2.22 -4.29
C MET A 51 2.73 -3.60 -3.94
N ARG A 52 3.31 -4.68 -4.47
CA ARG A 52 2.90 -6.05 -4.12
C ARG A 52 3.19 -6.38 -2.66
N ALA A 53 4.37 -6.01 -2.16
CA ALA A 53 4.75 -6.22 -0.76
C ALA A 53 3.80 -5.47 0.20
N TRP A 54 3.48 -4.21 -0.12
CA TRP A 54 2.51 -3.44 0.65
C TRP A 54 1.09 -4.04 0.63
N VAL A 55 0.63 -4.52 -0.53
CA VAL A 55 -0.66 -5.23 -0.63
C VAL A 55 -0.66 -6.52 0.20
N ALA A 56 0.44 -7.27 0.18
CA ALA A 56 0.59 -8.48 0.99
C ALA A 56 0.54 -8.16 2.49
N PHE A 57 1.35 -7.19 2.96
CA PHE A 57 1.36 -6.76 4.36
C PHE A 57 -0.02 -6.35 4.87
N THR A 58 -0.79 -5.65 4.03
CA THR A 58 -2.12 -5.19 4.44
C THR A 58 -3.16 -6.31 4.45
N LEU A 59 -2.95 -7.44 3.75
CA LEU A 59 -3.87 -8.58 3.79
C LEU A 59 -3.89 -9.28 5.16
N ASP A 60 -2.82 -9.16 5.96
CA ASP A 60 -2.67 -9.75 7.29
C ASP A 60 -3.33 -8.90 8.41
N GLU A 61 -4.37 -8.12 8.10
CA GLU A 61 -5.08 -7.23 9.03
C GLU A 61 -5.71 -7.91 10.26
N GLU A 62 -5.75 -9.25 10.33
CA GLU A 62 -6.15 -9.97 11.55
C GLU A 62 -5.05 -9.96 12.64
N GLU A 63 -3.81 -9.59 12.32
CA GLU A 63 -2.67 -9.53 13.25
C GLU A 63 -1.97 -8.16 13.25
N PHE A 64 -2.73 -7.08 13.06
CA PHE A 64 -2.19 -5.73 13.32
C PHE A 64 -1.99 -5.55 14.84
N ILE A 65 -0.74 -5.67 15.28
CA ILE A 65 -0.33 -5.39 16.66
C ILE A 65 -0.05 -3.90 16.76
N PRO A 66 -0.86 -3.12 17.48
CA PRO A 66 -0.63 -1.69 17.64
C PRO A 66 0.67 -1.42 18.43
N ASP A 67 1.29 -0.24 18.22
CA ASP A 67 2.61 0.11 18.76
C ASP A 67 2.70 0.01 20.30
N ASP A 68 1.57 0.12 20.99
CA ASP A 68 1.42 -0.06 22.44
C ASP A 68 1.51 -1.54 22.87
N GLU A 69 1.04 -2.48 22.05
CA GLU A 69 1.19 -3.93 22.25
C GLU A 69 2.59 -4.45 21.86
N LEU A 70 3.31 -3.73 20.98
CA LEU A 70 4.71 -4.00 20.63
C LEU A 70 5.67 -3.88 21.83
N SER A 71 5.32 -3.09 22.85
CA SER A 71 6.10 -2.97 24.09
C SER A 71 5.92 -4.17 25.03
N THR A 72 4.89 -4.99 24.82
CA THR A 72 4.51 -6.11 25.70
C THR A 72 4.92 -7.48 25.19
N ARG A 73 5.24 -7.62 23.89
CA ARG A 73 5.98 -8.78 23.39
C ARG A 73 7.46 -8.57 23.69
N GLU A 74 7.86 -9.20 24.78
CA GLU A 74 9.20 -9.26 25.32
C GLU A 74 10.27 -9.30 24.21
N TYR A 75 11.29 -8.47 24.39
CA TYR A 75 12.61 -8.61 23.79
C TYR A 75 13.21 -9.97 24.22
N GLU A 76 12.67 -11.08 23.72
CA GLU A 76 13.28 -12.39 23.90
C GLU A 76 14.51 -12.47 22.99
N ASN A 77 15.65 -12.11 23.59
CA ASN A 77 16.99 -12.60 23.30
C ASN A 77 17.36 -12.80 21.83
N TYR A 78 17.80 -11.71 21.19
CA TYR A 78 18.90 -11.87 20.24
C TYR A 78 20.21 -11.76 21.02
N ASP A 79 20.74 -12.91 21.45
CA ASP A 79 22.14 -13.02 21.87
C ASP A 79 23.02 -12.63 20.68
N TYR A 80 23.72 -11.51 20.80
CA TYR A 80 24.78 -11.07 19.89
C TYR A 80 26.09 -11.80 20.16
#